data_AF-A0AAV6L338-F1
#
_entry.id   AF-A0AAV6L338-F1
#
_cell.length_a   1.000
_cell.length_b   1.000
_cell.length_c   1.000
_cell.angle_alpha   90.00
_cell.angle_beta   90.00
_cell.angle_gamma   90.00
#
_symmetry.space_group_name_H-M   'P 1'
#
loop_
_entity.id
_entity.type
_entity.pdbx_description
1 polymer ?
#
loop_
_entity_poly.entity_id
_entity_poly.type
_entity_poly.pdbx_seq_one_letter_code
_entity_poly.pdbx_strand_id
1 'polypeptide(L)'
;MPRPMLERNSTEYECFIDFLNHMPKSDGIIVNTFEALEPRAVKAISDGLCVPNGVTPPVFCIGPLIASGEGRGGGDVEECLTWLDTQPSRSVVFLCFGSLGLFTGEQLKEIAIGLERSGQRGNSCSTHHPYTTLKSLLCLKLR
;
A
#
# COMPACT_ATOMS: atom_id res chain seq x y z
N MET A 1 -8.08 1.69 3.86
CA MET A 1 -7.88 3.14 4.07
C MET A 1 -8.03 3.40 5.56
N PRO A 2 -7.20 4.23 6.21
CA PRO A 2 -7.52 4.66 7.57
C PRO A 2 -8.92 5.29 7.53
N ARG A 3 -9.86 4.73 8.30
CA ARG A 3 -11.10 5.43 8.66
C ARG A 3 -10.88 6.90 9.10
N PRO A 4 -9.76 7.31 9.74
CA PRO A 4 -9.57 8.66 10.29
C PRO A 4 -9.58 9.88 9.35
N MET A 5 -9.85 9.75 8.05
CA MET A 5 -9.90 10.90 7.14
C MET A 5 -11.30 11.23 6.60
N LEU A 6 -12.29 10.37 6.85
CA LEU A 6 -13.66 10.59 6.40
C LEU A 6 -14.47 11.38 7.44
N GLU A 7 -14.11 11.27 8.71
CA GLU A 7 -14.79 11.92 9.84
C GLU A 7 -14.09 13.24 10.18
N ARG A 8 -14.58 14.34 9.60
CA ARG A 8 -13.96 15.67 9.76
C ARG A 8 -13.93 16.23 11.19
N ASN A 9 -14.74 15.65 12.08
CA ASN A 9 -14.84 16.06 13.48
C ASN A 9 -13.97 15.20 14.41
N SER A 10 -13.15 14.29 13.87
CA SER A 10 -12.27 13.44 14.67
C SER A 10 -10.94 14.14 14.94
N THR A 11 -10.32 13.82 16.08
CA THR A 11 -9.00 14.34 16.45
C THR A 11 -7.94 13.96 15.43
N GLU A 12 -8.02 12.79 14.80
CA GLU A 12 -7.07 12.37 13.77
C GLU A 12 -7.15 13.23 12.51
N TYR A 13 -8.36 13.65 12.12
CA TYR A 13 -8.53 14.57 11.01
C TYR A 13 -7.93 15.95 11.33
N GLU A 14 -8.15 16.46 12.54
CA GLU A 14 -7.55 17.71 13.01
C GLU A 14 -6.01 17.63 12.97
N CYS A 15 -5.42 16.57 13.55
CA CYS A 15 -3.98 16.34 13.49
C CYS A 15 -3.45 16.25 12.06
N PHE A 16 -4.21 15.64 11.15
CA PHE A 16 -3.83 15.56 9.75
C PHE A 16 -3.83 16.93 9.07
N ILE A 17 -4.85 17.76 9.30
CA ILE A 17 -4.90 19.13 8.76
C ILE A 17 -3.78 19.98 9.35
N ASP A 18 -3.51 19.87 10.64
CA ASP A 18 -2.39 20.57 11.28
C ASP A 18 -1.06 20.15 10.65
N PHE A 19 -0.84 18.86 10.43
CA PHE A 19 0.33 18.37 9.71
C PHE A 19 0.44 18.99 8.31
N LEU A 20 -0.64 18.98 7.51
CA LEU A 20 -0.64 19.56 6.17
C LEU A 20 -0.35 21.07 6.16
N ASN A 21 -0.86 21.82 7.13
CA ASN A 21 -0.61 23.26 7.25
C ASN A 21 0.85 23.61 7.59
N HIS A 22 1.62 22.64 8.11
CA HIS A 22 3.04 22.80 8.42
C HIS A 22 3.95 22.35 7.29
N MET A 23 3.48 21.54 6.34
CA MET A 23 4.27 21.07 5.20
C MET A 23 4.93 22.21 4.40
N PRO A 24 4.24 23.33 4.08
CA PRO A 24 4.88 24.46 3.37
C PRO A 24 5.96 25.19 4.17
N LYS A 25 6.04 24.98 5.49
CA LYS A 25 7.03 25.61 6.38
C LYS A 25 8.32 24.78 6.50
N SER A 26 8.38 23.62 5.85
CA SER A 26 9.58 22.76 5.85
C SER A 26 10.67 23.31 4.93
N ASP A 27 11.93 22.91 5.19
CA ASP A 27 13.05 23.24 4.30
C ASP A 27 13.04 22.45 2.98
N GLY A 28 12.23 21.39 2.92
CA GLY A 28 12.11 20.51 1.77
C GLY A 28 11.19 19.33 2.05
N ILE A 29 10.58 18.80 0.99
CA ILE A 29 9.70 17.64 1.04
C ILE A 29 10.38 16.48 0.31
N ILE A 30 10.64 15.40 1.02
CA ILE A 30 11.19 14.17 0.45
C ILE A 30 10.04 13.21 0.17
N VAL A 31 9.93 12.75 -1.08
CA VAL A 31 8.86 11.85 -1.51
C VAL A 31 9.46 10.60 -2.15
N ASN A 32 8.99 9.43 -1.72
CA ASN A 32 9.34 8.15 -2.32
C ASN A 32 8.56 7.93 -3.63
N THR A 33 8.84 8.76 -4.62
CA THR A 33 8.30 8.71 -5.98
C THR A 33 9.41 9.10 -6.97
N PHE A 34 9.13 9.03 -8.26
CA PHE A 34 10.01 9.55 -9.32
C PHE A 34 9.18 10.27 -10.39
N GLU A 35 9.77 11.25 -11.05
CA GLU A 35 9.03 12.19 -11.90
C GLU A 35 8.27 11.52 -13.05
N ALA A 36 8.83 10.47 -13.66
CA ALA A 36 8.15 9.75 -14.73
C ALA A 36 6.90 8.99 -14.27
N LEU A 37 6.77 8.67 -12.97
CA LEU A 37 5.57 8.04 -12.40
C LEU A 37 4.45 9.07 -12.17
N GLU A 38 4.80 10.25 -11.65
CA GLU A 38 3.83 11.27 -11.22
C GLU A 38 4.11 12.67 -11.80
N PRO A 39 4.29 12.82 -13.12
CA PRO A 39 4.80 14.06 -13.71
C PRO A 39 3.87 15.25 -13.46
N ARG A 40 2.55 15.00 -13.45
CA ARG A 40 1.54 16.04 -13.21
C ARG A 40 1.54 16.52 -11.77
N ALA A 41 1.65 15.60 -10.81
CA ALA A 41 1.59 15.93 -9.39
C ALA A 41 2.86 16.69 -8.97
N VAL A 42 4.03 16.20 -9.36
CA VAL A 42 5.32 16.86 -9.10
C VAL A 42 5.30 18.28 -9.69
N LYS A 43 4.91 18.43 -10.96
CA LYS A 43 4.81 19.74 -11.61
C LYS A 43 3.83 20.67 -10.89
N ALA A 44 2.65 20.20 -10.50
CA ALA A 44 1.66 21.02 -9.81
C ALA A 44 2.19 21.56 -8.47
N ILE A 45 2.93 20.74 -7.72
CA ILE A 45 3.56 21.17 -6.47
C ILE A 45 4.68 22.17 -6.76
N SER A 46 5.59 21.86 -7.69
CA SER A 46 6.71 22.73 -8.06
C SER A 46 6.27 24.08 -8.63
N ASP A 47 5.14 24.14 -9.35
CA ASP A 47 4.54 25.37 -9.87
C ASP A 47 3.81 26.20 -8.81
N GLY A 48 3.76 25.73 -7.55
CA GLY A 48 3.13 26.46 -6.45
C GLY A 48 1.62 26.30 -6.33
N LEU A 49 0.98 25.43 -7.12
CA LEU A 49 -0.48 25.31 -7.16
C LEU A 49 -1.08 24.82 -5.84
N CYS A 50 -0.29 24.12 -5.03
CA CYS A 50 -0.72 23.59 -3.72
C CYS A 50 -0.58 24.60 -2.57
N VAL A 51 0.13 25.72 -2.77
CA VAL A 51 0.35 26.75 -1.74
C VAL A 51 0.13 28.14 -2.36
N PRO A 52 -1.12 28.54 -2.69
CA PRO A 52 -1.39 29.74 -3.50
C PRO A 52 -0.88 31.06 -2.90
N ASN A 53 -0.76 31.12 -1.57
CA ASN A 53 -0.36 32.31 -0.83
C ASN A 53 1.00 32.15 -0.13
N GLY A 54 1.83 31.21 -0.58
CA GLY A 54 3.10 30.90 0.07
C GLY A 54 4.15 30.39 -0.90
N VAL A 55 5.33 30.13 -0.35
CA VAL A 55 6.43 29.51 -1.11
C VAL A 55 6.29 28.00 -0.98
N THR A 56 6.32 27.30 -2.10
CA THR A 56 6.41 25.84 -2.10
C THR A 56 7.85 25.44 -1.78
N PRO A 57 8.09 24.61 -0.75
CA PRO A 57 9.41 24.11 -0.46
C PRO A 57 9.91 23.20 -1.60
N PRO A 58 11.23 23.05 -1.77
CA PRO A 58 11.80 22.12 -2.73
C PRO A 58 11.26 20.68 -2.53
N VAL A 59 10.93 20.00 -3.62
CA VAL A 59 10.45 18.61 -3.60
C VAL A 59 11.54 17.69 -4.15
N PHE A 60 11.92 16.69 -3.37
CA PHE A 60 12.93 15.71 -3.72
C PHE A 60 12.28 14.34 -3.94
N CYS A 61 12.14 13.95 -5.20
CA CYS A 61 11.68 12.63 -5.60
C CYS A 61 12.85 11.65 -5.56
N ILE A 62 12.91 10.78 -4.54
CA ILE A 62 14.05 9.86 -4.31
C ILE A 62 13.70 8.39 -4.49
N GLY A 63 12.55 8.11 -5.10
CA GLY A 63 12.06 6.76 -5.31
C GLY A 63 12.65 6.07 -6.55
N PRO A 64 12.43 4.74 -6.68
CA PRO A 64 11.73 3.90 -5.70
C PRO A 64 12.67 3.43 -4.58
N LEU A 65 12.39 3.84 -3.34
CA LEU A 65 12.96 3.27 -2.14
C LEU A 65 12.14 2.02 -1.78
N ILE A 66 12.76 0.87 -1.96
CA ILE A 66 12.18 -0.44 -1.66
C ILE A 66 12.98 -1.03 -0.49
N ALA A 67 12.28 -1.53 0.52
CA ALA A 67 12.95 -2.22 1.61
C ALA A 67 13.63 -3.49 1.08
N SER A 68 14.93 -3.64 1.33
CA SER A 68 15.65 -4.87 1.08
C SER A 68 15.12 -5.97 2.02
N GLY A 69 14.71 -7.11 1.45
CA GLY A 69 14.06 -8.21 2.16
C GLY A 69 14.97 -9.01 3.11
N GLU A 70 16.10 -8.45 3.54
CA GLU A 70 17.05 -9.14 4.40
C GLU A 70 16.49 -9.25 5.82
N GLY A 71 16.07 -10.45 6.22
CA GLY A 71 15.82 -10.80 7.62
C GLY A 71 14.39 -11.13 8.04
N ARG A 72 13.45 -11.44 7.12
CA ARG A 72 12.07 -11.82 7.49
C ARG A 72 11.58 -13.17 6.95
N GLY A 73 12.48 -14.00 6.41
CA GLY A 73 12.15 -15.35 5.96
C GLY A 73 12.04 -16.33 7.13
N GLY A 74 10.85 -16.50 7.69
CA GLY A 74 10.50 -17.74 8.41
C GLY A 74 10.12 -18.83 7.40
N GLY A 75 9.96 -20.08 7.87
CA GLY A 75 9.69 -21.26 7.00
C GLY A 75 8.54 -21.08 6.00
N ASP A 76 7.49 -20.32 6.36
CA ASP A 76 6.33 -20.08 5.48
C ASP A 76 6.67 -19.26 4.21
N VAL A 77 7.69 -18.40 4.27
CA VAL A 77 8.13 -17.60 3.10
C VAL A 77 8.85 -18.50 2.10
N GLU A 78 9.66 -19.43 2.60
CA GLU A 78 10.41 -20.37 1.78
C GLU A 78 9.49 -21.37 1.07
N GLU A 79 8.46 -21.86 1.75
CA GLU A 79 7.42 -22.71 1.13
C GLU A 79 6.66 -21.97 0.02
N CYS A 80 6.33 -20.69 0.25
CA CYS A 80 5.64 -19.85 -0.72
C CYS A 80 6.44 -19.67 -2.02
N LEU A 81 7.71 -19.30 -1.87
CA LEU A 81 8.60 -19.03 -2.99
C LEU A 81 8.88 -20.33 -3.76
N THR A 82 9.09 -21.44 -3.06
CA THR A 82 9.25 -22.75 -3.68
C THR A 82 8.03 -23.14 -4.51
N TRP A 83 6.81 -22.90 -3.99
CA TRP A 83 5.60 -23.12 -4.79
C TRP A 83 5.52 -22.20 -6.01
N LEU A 84 5.86 -20.92 -5.86
CA LEU A 84 5.82 -19.95 -6.95
C LEU A 84 6.76 -20.36 -8.10
N ASP A 85 7.94 -20.88 -7.77
CA ASP A 85 8.93 -21.37 -8.74
C ASP A 85 8.42 -22.54 -9.60
N THR A 86 7.40 -23.28 -9.12
CA THR A 86 6.78 -24.37 -9.89
C THR A 86 5.71 -23.91 -10.90
N GLN A 87 5.35 -22.62 -10.91
CA GLN A 87 4.29 -22.11 -11.78
C GLN A 87 4.84 -21.63 -13.14
N PRO A 88 4.05 -21.72 -14.22
CA PRO A 88 4.42 -21.12 -15.50
C PRO A 88 4.71 -19.62 -15.39
N SER A 89 5.56 -19.12 -16.27
CA SER A 89 5.88 -17.69 -16.30
C SER A 89 4.61 -16.85 -16.50
N ARG A 90 4.45 -15.81 -15.67
CA ARG A 90 3.33 -14.87 -15.73
C ARG A 90 1.94 -15.51 -15.53
N SER A 91 1.83 -16.64 -14.83
CA SER A 91 0.55 -17.33 -14.59
C SER A 91 -0.03 -17.17 -13.18
N VAL A 92 0.60 -16.39 -12.32
CA VAL A 92 0.19 -16.19 -10.91
C VAL A 92 -0.14 -14.73 -10.70
N VAL A 93 -1.21 -14.46 -9.97
CA VAL A 93 -1.62 -13.12 -9.55
C VAL A 93 -1.31 -12.94 -8.07
N PHE A 94 -0.53 -11.92 -7.74
CA PHE A 94 -0.33 -11.49 -6.36
C PHE A 94 -1.44 -10.52 -5.95
N LEU A 95 -2.18 -10.86 -4.89
CA LEU A 95 -3.21 -10.00 -4.32
C LEU A 95 -2.84 -9.61 -2.89
N CYS A 96 -2.66 -8.31 -2.67
CA CYS A 96 -2.37 -7.74 -1.36
C CYS A 96 -3.00 -6.36 -1.24
N PHE A 97 -3.72 -6.13 -0.13
CA PHE A 97 -4.37 -4.85 0.17
C PHE A 97 -3.59 -4.00 1.18
N GLY A 98 -2.31 -4.33 1.39
CA GLY A 98 -1.45 -3.70 2.38
C GLY A 98 -1.75 -4.16 3.81
N SER A 99 -0.89 -3.75 4.75
CA SER A 99 -0.99 -4.12 6.17
C SER A 99 -2.23 -3.58 6.89
N LEU A 100 -2.86 -2.54 6.33
CA LEU A 100 -4.07 -1.89 6.85
C LEU A 100 -5.32 -2.23 6.03
N GLY A 101 -5.28 -3.29 5.22
CA GLY A 101 -6.45 -3.81 4.51
C GLY A 101 -7.51 -4.26 5.51
N LEU A 102 -8.71 -3.69 5.43
CA LEU A 102 -9.83 -4.05 6.29
C LEU A 102 -11.09 -4.18 5.42
N PHE A 103 -11.71 -5.35 5.49
CA PHE A 103 -12.87 -5.71 4.67
C PHE A 103 -13.96 -6.34 5.54
N THR A 104 -15.21 -6.14 5.17
CA THR A 104 -16.33 -6.86 5.77
C THR A 104 -16.27 -8.34 5.36
N GLY A 105 -16.94 -9.21 6.13
CA GLY A 105 -17.05 -10.63 5.76
C GLY A 105 -17.70 -10.84 4.38
N GLU A 106 -18.68 -10.01 4.03
CA GLU A 106 -19.33 -10.03 2.71
C GLU A 106 -18.35 -9.64 1.60
N GLN A 107 -17.54 -8.61 1.79
CA GLN A 107 -16.50 -8.22 0.83
C GLN A 107 -15.48 -9.34 0.63
N LEU A 108 -15.03 -9.98 1.71
CA LEU A 108 -14.10 -11.11 1.63
C LEU A 108 -14.72 -12.30 0.87
N LYS A 109 -16.01 -12.57 1.08
CA LYS A 109 -16.75 -13.61 0.37
C LYS A 109 -16.80 -13.32 -1.13
N GLU A 110 -17.14 -12.11 -1.54
CA GLU A 110 -17.20 -11.75 -2.97
C GLU A 110 -15.81 -11.74 -3.62
N ILE A 111 -14.77 -11.31 -2.90
CA ILE A 111 -13.38 -11.43 -3.37
C ILE A 111 -13.01 -12.90 -3.62
N ALA A 112 -13.35 -13.80 -2.69
CA ALA A 112 -13.08 -15.23 -2.83
C ALA A 112 -13.83 -15.84 -4.03
N ILE A 113 -15.12 -15.52 -4.19
CA ILE A 113 -15.94 -15.98 -5.33
C ILE A 113 -15.36 -15.46 -6.66
N GLY A 114 -14.96 -14.18 -6.71
CA GLY A 114 -14.36 -13.58 -7.91
C GLY A 114 -13.04 -14.26 -8.30
N LEU A 115 -12.19 -14.56 -7.31
CA LEU A 115 -10.95 -15.29 -7.53
C LEU A 115 -11.23 -16.71 -8.04
N GLU A 116 -12.15 -17.44 -7.42
CA GLU A 116 -12.55 -18.79 -7.84
C GLU A 116 -13.02 -18.84 -9.29
N ARG A 117 -13.87 -17.89 -9.68
CA ARG A 117 -14.40 -17.80 -11.04
C ARG A 117 -13.38 -17.33 -12.09
N SER A 118 -12.27 -16.72 -11.68
CA SER A 118 -11.25 -16.20 -12.60
C SER A 118 -10.38 -17.30 -13.22
N GLY A 119 -10.37 -18.52 -12.64
CA GLY A 119 -9.51 -19.62 -13.05
C GLY A 119 -8.01 -19.37 -12.86
N GLN A 120 -7.62 -18.30 -12.16
CA GLN A 120 -6.22 -17.97 -11.88
C GLN A 120 -5.70 -18.73 -10.65
N ARG A 121 -4.39 -19.06 -10.64
CA ARG A 121 -3.75 -19.84 -9.57
C ARG A 121 -3.15 -18.90 -8.50
N GLY A 122 -3.36 -19.20 -7.21
CA GLY A 122 -2.71 -18.53 -6.05
C GLY A 122 -2.43 -19.52 -4.91
N ASN A 123 -1.63 -19.14 -3.89
CA ASN A 123 -1.32 -19.96 -2.69
C ASN A 123 -1.47 -19.17 -1.39
N SER A 124 -1.95 -19.78 -0.30
CA SER A 124 -2.12 -19.06 0.98
C SER A 124 -0.81 -19.02 1.78
N CYS A 125 -0.40 -17.82 2.21
CA CYS A 125 0.64 -17.63 3.23
C CYS A 125 0.05 -16.91 4.44
N SER A 126 -0.11 -17.63 5.55
CA SER A 126 -0.64 -17.09 6.79
C SER A 126 0.50 -16.73 7.74
N THR A 127 0.81 -15.45 7.92
CA THR A 127 1.68 -15.03 9.03
C THR A 127 0.87 -15.00 10.32
N HIS A 128 1.06 -15.95 11.23
CA HIS A 128 0.42 -15.92 12.56
C HIS A 128 0.96 -14.75 13.41
N HIS A 129 0.07 -13.87 13.86
CA HIS A 129 0.35 -12.90 14.93
C HIS A 129 -0.87 -12.80 15.88
N PRO A 130 -0.70 -12.82 17.21
CA PRO A 130 -1.77 -13.12 18.18
C PRO A 130 -2.67 -11.92 18.55
N TYR A 131 -2.81 -10.92 17.67
CA TYR A 131 -3.76 -9.83 17.90
C TYR A 131 -4.62 -9.63 16.65
N THR A 132 -5.91 -9.49 16.87
CA THR A 132 -7.02 -9.36 15.93
C THR A 132 -6.78 -8.25 14.90
N THR A 133 -6.03 -8.56 13.85
CA THR A 133 -6.03 -7.86 12.58
C THR A 133 -5.65 -8.91 11.55
N LEU A 134 -6.62 -9.33 10.75
CA LEU A 134 -6.40 -10.16 9.56
C LEU A 134 -5.40 -9.42 8.66
N LYS A 135 -4.10 -9.69 8.82
CA LYS A 135 -3.06 -9.37 7.84
C LYS A 135 -3.25 -10.34 6.67
N SER A 136 -4.33 -10.17 5.92
CA SER A 136 -4.66 -11.06 4.82
C SER A 136 -3.76 -10.74 3.63
N LEU A 137 -2.63 -11.43 3.52
CA LEU A 137 -2.19 -11.85 2.18
C LEU A 137 -3.19 -12.92 1.74
N LEU A 138 -4.23 -12.51 1.02
CA LEU A 138 -5.17 -13.43 0.42
C LEU A 138 -4.62 -13.83 -0.95
N CYS A 139 -3.66 -14.72 -0.98
CA CYS A 139 -3.35 -15.50 -2.18
C CYS A 139 -4.10 -16.83 -2.01
N LEU A 140 -5.13 -17.10 -2.82
CA LEU A 140 -6.03 -18.24 -2.63
C LEU A 140 -5.70 -19.37 -3.60
N LYS A 141 -5.56 -20.57 -3.05
CA LYS A 141 -5.43 -21.84 -3.78
C LYS A 141 -6.81 -22.36 -4.09
N LEU A 142 -7.17 -22.33 -5.37
CA LEU A 142 -8.37 -23.01 -5.88
C LEU A 142 -8.02 -24.48 -6.05
N ARG A 143 -8.86 -25.36 -5.49
CA ARG A 143 -8.90 -26.77 -5.87
C ARG A 143 -9.70 -26.90 -7.16
#